data_AF-A0A9E2GK21-F1
#
_entry.id   AF-A0A9E2GK21-F1
#
_cell.length_a   1.000
_cell.length_b   1.000
_cell.length_c   1.000
_cell.angle_alpha   90.00
_cell.angle_beta   90.00
_cell.angle_gamma   90.00
#
_symmetry.space_group_name_H-M   'P 1'
#
loop_
_entity.id
_entity.type
_entity.pdbx_description
1 polymer ?
#
loop_
_entity_poly.entity_id
_entity_poly.type
_entity_poly.pdbx_seq_one_letter_code
_entity_poly.pdbx_strand_id
1 'polypeptide(L)'
;MSKKSTLKISDRFDEYPEITQADIDLARFRVNLQDAPRKQRVNIMLDTGVIAFFKSKAGERGYQTLINAALKQAIQQEELEATLRRIVREELTNAQ
;
A
#
# COMPACT_ATOMS: atom_id res chain seq x y z
N MET A 1 -29.57 -6.10 -2.31
CA MET A 1 -30.11 -7.33 -1.68
C MET A 1 -29.17 -8.50 -1.95
N SER A 2 -29.17 -9.46 -1.02
CA SER A 2 -28.39 -10.72 -0.97
C SER A 2 -26.91 -10.63 -0.55
N LYS A 3 -26.68 -10.69 0.76
CA LYS A 3 -25.54 -11.43 1.32
C LYS A 3 -26.03 -12.14 2.58
N LYS A 4 -26.55 -13.35 2.41
CA LYS A 4 -26.67 -14.27 3.55
C LYS A 4 -25.23 -14.63 3.91
N SER A 5 -24.75 -14.18 5.08
CA SER A 5 -23.58 -14.80 5.68
C SER A 5 -23.91 -16.28 5.86
N THR A 6 -23.14 -17.17 5.24
CA THR A 6 -23.31 -18.62 5.38
C THR A 6 -22.68 -19.16 6.65
N LEU A 7 -21.94 -18.32 7.38
CA LEU A 7 -21.29 -18.71 8.62
C LEU A 7 -22.31 -18.68 9.76
N LYS A 8 -22.44 -19.80 10.47
CA LYS A 8 -23.19 -19.88 11.73
C LYS A 8 -22.49 -18.97 12.73
N ILE A 9 -23.19 -17.96 13.23
CA ILE A 9 -22.76 -17.17 14.38
C ILE A 9 -22.86 -18.11 15.59
N SER A 10 -21.74 -18.39 16.26
CA SER A 10 -21.71 -19.19 17.48
C SER A 10 -22.10 -18.30 18.68
N ASP A 11 -22.98 -18.82 19.55
CA ASP A 11 -23.43 -18.12 20.77
C ASP A 11 -22.43 -18.27 21.95
N ARG A 12 -21.29 -18.94 21.73
CA ARG A 12 -20.22 -19.15 22.70
C ARG A 12 -18.99 -18.33 22.32
N PHE A 13 -18.53 -17.49 23.25
CA PHE A 13 -17.47 -16.50 23.06
C PHE A 13 -16.12 -17.05 22.53
N ASP A 14 -15.86 -18.37 22.64
CA ASP A 14 -14.57 -18.99 22.27
C ASP A 14 -14.63 -19.94 21.05
N GLU A 15 -15.76 -20.05 20.36
CA GLU A 15 -15.92 -20.95 19.20
C GLU A 15 -15.99 -20.14 17.89
N TYR A 16 -14.97 -19.33 17.62
CA TYR A 16 -14.82 -18.71 16.30
C TYR A 16 -14.20 -19.73 15.33
N PRO A 17 -14.77 -19.94 14.14
CA PRO A 17 -14.18 -20.85 13.16
C PRO A 17 -12.77 -20.38 12.77
N GLU A 18 -11.84 -21.32 12.60
CA GLU A 18 -10.51 -21.00 12.10
C GLU A 18 -10.61 -20.34 10.71
N ILE A 19 -9.87 -19.25 10.52
CA ILE A 19 -9.84 -18.52 9.25
C ILE A 19 -9.22 -19.43 8.19
N THR A 20 -10.00 -19.82 7.20
CA THR A 20 -9.56 -20.69 6.11
C THR A 20 -8.97 -19.88 4.95
N GLN A 21 -8.22 -20.52 4.07
CA GLN A 21 -7.73 -19.87 2.84
C GLN A 21 -8.89 -19.36 1.97
N ALA A 22 -10.03 -20.06 1.96
CA ALA A 22 -11.23 -19.62 1.24
C ALA A 22 -11.78 -18.29 1.78
N ASP A 23 -11.66 -18.05 3.10
CA ASP A 23 -12.05 -16.79 3.71
C ASP A 23 -11.11 -15.64 3.30
N ILE A 24 -9.81 -15.94 3.16
CA ILE A 24 -8.80 -14.98 2.69
C ILE A 24 -9.02 -14.63 1.22
N ASP A 25 -9.37 -15.60 0.39
CA ASP A 25 -9.60 -15.38 -1.05
C ASP A 25 -10.82 -14.47 -1.30
N LEU A 26 -11.79 -14.46 -0.37
CA LEU A 26 -12.94 -13.55 -0.39
C LEU A 26 -12.62 -12.14 0.14
N ALA A 27 -11.41 -11.90 0.64
CA ALA A 27 -11.03 -10.61 1.22
C ALA A 27 -11.10 -9.48 0.19
N ARG A 28 -11.74 -8.36 0.60
CA ARG A 28 -11.78 -7.13 -0.18
C ARG A 28 -10.84 -6.11 0.41
N PHE A 29 -9.99 -5.53 -0.42
CA PHE A 29 -9.14 -4.43 0.00
C PHE A 29 -10.01 -3.19 0.26
N ARG A 30 -9.90 -2.64 1.47
CA ARG A 30 -10.67 -1.48 1.93
C ARG A 30 -9.75 -0.45 2.56
N VAL A 31 -10.05 0.82 2.33
CA VAL A 31 -9.44 1.98 3.01
C VAL A 31 -10.59 2.75 3.64
N ASN A 32 -10.51 3.04 4.94
CA ASN A 32 -11.59 3.71 5.69
C ASN A 32 -12.97 3.03 5.54
N LEU A 33 -13.00 1.69 5.63
CA LEU A 33 -14.20 0.85 5.45
C LEU A 33 -14.86 0.90 4.06
N GLN A 34 -14.26 1.59 3.10
CA GLN A 34 -14.73 1.66 1.71
C GLN A 34 -13.87 0.76 0.82
N ASP A 35 -14.51 0.06 -0.13
CA ASP A 35 -13.82 -0.75 -1.13
C ASP A 35 -12.87 0.16 -1.92
N ALA A 36 -11.57 -0.14 -1.89
CA ALA A 36 -10.54 0.70 -2.50
C ALA A 36 -9.87 -0.04 -3.66
N PRO A 37 -9.65 0.60 -4.82
CA PRO A 37 -8.88 0.00 -5.89
C PRO A 37 -7.40 -0.06 -5.48
N ARG A 38 -6.73 -1.18 -5.75
CA ARG A 38 -5.27 -1.31 -5.50
C ARG A 38 -4.41 -0.42 -6.41
N LYS A 39 -4.97 0.03 -7.54
CA LYS A 39 -4.34 0.94 -8.51
C LYS A 39 -5.40 1.88 -9.05
N GLN A 40 -5.08 3.17 -9.11
CA GLN A 40 -5.95 4.19 -9.69
C GLN A 40 -5.34 4.68 -11.00
N ARG A 41 -6.14 4.77 -12.07
CA ARG A 41 -5.72 5.41 -13.31
C ARG A 41 -5.80 6.91 -13.12
N VAL A 42 -4.67 7.59 -13.22
CA VAL A 42 -4.58 9.05 -13.17
C VAL A 42 -4.07 9.57 -14.51
N ASN A 43 -4.49 10.77 -14.89
CA ASN A 43 -3.92 11.48 -16.04
C ASN A 43 -2.92 12.50 -15.48
N ILE A 44 -1.63 12.26 -15.71
CA ILE A 44 -0.54 13.13 -15.28
C ILE A 44 0.38 13.40 -16.47
N MET A 45 0.92 14.61 -16.55
CA MET A 45 2.01 14.92 -17.47
C MET A 45 3.34 14.54 -16.83
N LEU A 46 4.21 13.91 -17.62
CA LEU A 46 5.58 13.58 -17.24
C LEU A 46 6.51 14.05 -18.35
N ASP A 47 7.70 14.50 -17.97
CA ASP A 47 8.71 14.94 -18.93
C ASP A 47 9.07 13.83 -19.91
N THR A 48 9.30 14.20 -21.17
CA THR A 48 9.67 13.28 -22.23
C THR A 48 10.96 12.53 -21.91
N GLY A 49 11.93 13.20 -21.27
CA GLY A 49 13.18 12.58 -20.80
C GLY A 49 12.96 11.53 -19.72
N VAL A 50 12.04 11.76 -18.78
CA VAL A 50 11.67 10.80 -17.74
C VAL A 50 11.03 9.56 -18.36
N ILE A 51 10.09 9.76 -19.29
CA ILE A 51 9.45 8.65 -20.01
C ILE A 51 10.50 7.86 -20.80
N ALA A 52 11.40 8.54 -21.51
CA ALA A 52 12.45 7.91 -22.30
C ALA A 52 13.40 7.07 -21.43
N PHE A 53 13.84 7.61 -20.29
CA PHE A 53 14.70 6.91 -19.33
C PHE A 53 14.04 5.64 -18.78
N PHE A 54 12.77 5.72 -18.35
CA PHE A 54 12.09 4.54 -17.84
C PHE A 54 11.72 3.55 -18.93
N LYS A 55 11.52 4.00 -20.18
CA LYS A 55 11.35 3.11 -21.34
C LYS A 55 12.64 2.37 -21.68
N SER A 56 13.81 3.02 -21.64
CA SER A 56 15.08 2.34 -21.91
C SER A 56 15.48 1.37 -20.79
N LYS A 57 15.08 1.66 -19.55
CA LYS A 57 15.29 0.78 -18.39
C LYS A 57 14.27 -0.36 -18.30
N ALA A 58 13.12 -0.20 -18.94
CA ALA A 58 12.08 -1.21 -19.01
C ALA A 58 12.49 -2.32 -19.99
N GLY A 59 12.99 -3.44 -19.47
CA GLY A 59 13.04 -4.71 -20.19
C GLY A 59 11.65 -5.33 -20.28
N GLU A 60 11.47 -6.57 -19.80
CA GLU A 60 10.15 -7.23 -19.73
C GLU A 60 9.17 -6.53 -18.78
N ARG A 61 9.68 -5.80 -17.78
CA ARG A 61 8.86 -5.03 -16.84
C ARG A 61 8.44 -3.72 -17.49
N GLY A 62 7.14 -3.48 -17.66
CA GLY A 62 6.63 -2.24 -18.23
C GLY A 62 7.09 -0.98 -17.47
N TYR A 63 7.43 0.09 -18.21
CA TYR A 63 7.98 1.34 -17.67
C TYR A 63 7.09 2.00 -16.60
N GLN A 64 5.76 1.85 -16.68
CA GLN A 64 4.82 2.34 -15.67
C GLN A 64 5.04 1.69 -14.30
N THR A 65 5.41 0.41 -14.26
CA THR A 65 5.71 -0.29 -13.01
C THR A 65 6.96 0.28 -12.36
N LEU A 66 7.97 0.63 -13.15
CA LEU A 66 9.21 1.25 -12.65
C LEU A 66 8.97 2.65 -12.11
N ILE A 67 8.15 3.45 -12.82
CA ILE A 67 7.75 4.79 -12.35
C ILE A 67 7.01 4.67 -11.01
N ASN A 68 6.04 3.76 -10.90
CA ASN A 68 5.31 3.54 -9.65
C ASN A 68 6.24 3.06 -8.51
N ALA A 69 7.24 2.24 -8.81
CA ALA A 69 8.21 1.80 -7.80
C ALA A 69 9.09 2.97 -7.34
N ALA A 70 9.56 3.82 -8.25
CA ALA A 70 10.34 5.00 -7.92
C ALA A 70 9.55 6.00 -7.06
N LEU A 71 8.27 6.23 -7.38
CA LEU A 71 7.39 7.07 -6.56
C LEU A 71 7.20 6.52 -5.15
N LYS A 72 7.04 5.19 -5.02
CA LYS A 72 6.97 4.55 -3.69
C LYS A 72 8.26 4.73 -2.89
N GLN A 73 9.41 4.59 -3.53
CA GLN A 73 10.71 4.80 -2.88
C GLN A 73 10.88 6.25 -2.43
N ALA A 74 10.47 7.23 -3.24
CA ALA A 74 10.52 8.64 -2.87
C ALA A 74 9.69 8.94 -1.61
N ILE A 75 8.46 8.42 -1.54
CA ILE A 75 7.59 8.56 -0.35
C ILE A 75 8.27 7.96 0.90
N GLN A 76 8.83 6.76 0.78
CA GLN A 76 9.54 6.10 1.89
C GLN A 76 10.76 6.89 2.35
N GLN A 77 11.51 7.49 1.42
CA GLN A 77 12.67 8.31 1.74
C GLN A 77 12.28 9.60 2.47
N GLU A 78 11.20 10.25 2.05
CA GLU A 78 10.69 11.47 2.70
C GLU A 78 10.23 11.18 4.15
N GLU A 79 9.50 10.08 4.36
CA GLU A 79 9.07 9.63 5.69
C GLU A 79 10.27 9.27 6.59
N LEU A 80 11.26 8.58 6.03
CA LEU A 80 12.50 8.23 6.73
C LEU A 80 13.30 9.47 7.11
N GLU A 81 13.44 10.45 6.21
CA GLU A 81 14.16 11.70 6.47
C GLU A 81 13.46 12.51 7.57
N ALA A 82 12.13 12.62 7.53
CA ALA A 82 11.36 13.28 8.57
C ALA A 82 11.55 12.60 9.93
N THR A 83 11.54 11.26 9.94
CA THR A 83 11.76 10.45 11.14
C THR A 83 13.18 10.63 11.69
N LEU A 84 14.20 10.59 10.83
CA LEU A 84 15.59 10.82 11.20
C LEU A 84 15.80 12.21 11.77
N ARG A 85 15.26 13.25 11.14
CA ARG A 85 15.35 14.64 11.64
C ARG A 85 14.71 14.78 13.02
N ARG A 86 13.60 14.08 13.27
CA ARG A 86 12.96 14.06 14.60
C ARG A 86 13.87 13.40 15.63
N ILE A 87 14.36 12.20 15.34
CA ILE A 87 15.25 11.44 16.25
C ILE A 87 16.52 12.25 16.55
N VAL A 88 17.17 12.82 15.55
CA VAL A 88 18.39 13.63 15.74
C VAL A 88 18.12 14.84 16.65
N ARG A 89 16.95 15.50 16.52
CA ARG A 89 16.58 16.60 17.43
C ARG A 89 16.31 16.11 18.85
N GLU A 90 15.63 14.98 19.02
CA GLU A 90 15.37 14.39 20.33
C GLU A 90 16.68 14.04 21.04
N GLU A 91 17.63 13.40 20.34
CA GLU A 91 18.95 13.07 20.89
C GLU A 91 19.78 14.30 21.26
N LEU A 92 19.77 15.36 20.43
CA LEU A 92 20.44 16.62 20.74
C LEU A 92 19.84 17.34 21.95
N THR A 93 18.53 17.19 22.19
CA THR A 93 17.84 17.80 23.33
C THR A 93 18.06 17.01 24.61
N ASN A 94 18.17 15.68 24.52
CA ASN A 94 18.44 14.79 25.65
C ASN A 94 19.92 14.78 26.08
N ALA A 95 20.82 15.16 25.19
CA ALA A 95 22.26 15.26 25.45
C ALA A 95 22.67 16.62 26.08
N GLN A 96 21.72 17.51 26.37
CA GLN A 96 21.92 18.78 27.08
C GLN A 96 21.60 18.67 28.57
#